data_AF-A0A5M3MQX8-F1
#
_entry.id   AF-A0A5M3MQX8-F1
#
_cell.length_a   1.000
_cell.length_b   1.000
_cell.length_c   1.000
_cell.angle_alpha   90.00
_cell.angle_beta   90.00
_cell.angle_gamma   90.00
#
_symmetry.space_group_name_H-M   'P 1'
#
loop_
_entity.id
_entity.type
_entity.pdbx_description
1 polymer ?
#
loop_
_entity_poly.entity_id
_entity_poly.type
_entity_poly.pdbx_seq_one_letter_code
_entity_poly.pdbx_strand_id
1 'polypeptide(L)'
;MLQFHVKVILPTSKDNDVLQVKRFETDMPLYVHTFGDLAEFAAFRHMSLKTAYAPITVESIYVDEGYMQTSNASINGVFGASNSLKLRSANGPITAVVDLLNQGSEPTILDIETSNSPINCAVSLAASDNGPGAGGTFDVRTITSNSPLKLSFKSSPTGAKLQTIARTSNSRATIAMHPEFEGSFQAETSRFGQTDLEMLNLADPIGKGRKRIFQDVRKEKGSARGSVFWQRETVDDYDVRRRGGVEVKTSNGPISTPNNQEAKRERMSYINAYRPPSDTIPEKELYGPSPYDLNFVVPVPDVLSTGKVKLVPFVPRKHAARFMSRVEGHADFFKYMPLNLETLHDWLFFVEKIMRRDEGNILFAVFDTSGLRPELVEQDKDLGVPGGALAGAIGLAYTDPHNLTSEIGPVIVLPQFRRTHVSSHEVGAILRWGLERSSVSDDPTEGGLELRRIAWQAGPENAASNGLAKKMGFKFEGIGKWAWVIPTPKPGFKKIGKRAREGDSRMGRDTMRWAVCWDDWEDGGRKLLDELLSK
;
A
#
# COMPACT_ATOMS: atom_id res chain seq x y z
N MET A 1 -28.29 1.97 -3.25
CA MET A 1 -27.54 3.17 -2.81
C MET A 1 -27.06 3.87 -4.07
N LEU A 2 -27.42 5.14 -4.26
CA LEU A 2 -27.11 5.89 -5.47
C LEU A 2 -25.69 6.46 -5.36
N GLN A 3 -24.83 6.17 -6.33
CA GLN A 3 -23.44 6.63 -6.36
C GLN A 3 -23.24 7.48 -7.63
N PHE A 4 -22.73 8.69 -7.45
CA PHE A 4 -22.39 9.59 -8.54
C PHE A 4 -20.88 9.75 -8.62
N HIS A 5 -20.34 9.69 -9.83
CA HIS A 5 -18.93 9.91 -10.10
C HIS A 5 -18.79 11.08 -11.06
N VAL A 6 -18.13 12.15 -10.61
CA VAL A 6 -17.78 13.30 -11.43
C VAL A 6 -16.28 13.23 -11.70
N LYS A 7 -15.91 12.93 -12.95
CA LYS A 7 -14.52 12.95 -13.40
C LYS A 7 -14.29 14.20 -14.23
N VAL A 8 -13.43 15.09 -13.74
CA VAL A 8 -12.95 16.25 -14.51
C VAL A 8 -11.60 15.90 -15.10
N ILE A 9 -11.47 16.02 -16.42
CA ILE A 9 -10.22 15.80 -17.14
C ILE A 9 -9.74 17.16 -17.64
N LEU A 10 -8.52 17.54 -17.26
CA LEU A 10 -7.90 18.77 -17.74
C LEU A 10 -7.23 18.51 -19.10
N PRO A 11 -7.32 19.45 -20.05
CA PRO A 11 -6.67 19.29 -21.34
C PRO A 11 -5.15 19.39 -21.20
N THR A 12 -4.42 18.61 -21.98
CA THR A 12 -2.96 18.73 -22.08
C THR A 12 -2.60 20.02 -22.84
N SER A 13 -1.65 20.80 -22.32
CA SER A 13 -1.14 21.98 -23.02
C SER A 13 -0.41 21.55 -24.30
N LYS A 14 -0.56 22.32 -25.39
CA LYS A 14 -0.01 21.97 -26.71
C LYS A 14 1.52 22.07 -26.78
N ASP A 15 2.13 22.86 -25.89
CA ASP A 15 3.55 23.22 -25.94
C ASP A 15 4.36 22.66 -24.75
N ASN A 16 3.85 21.64 -24.05
CA ASN A 16 4.42 21.12 -22.78
C ASN A 16 4.47 22.15 -21.63
N ASP A 17 3.86 23.32 -21.79
CA ASP A 17 3.72 24.33 -20.73
C ASP A 17 2.69 23.91 -19.67
N VAL A 18 2.88 24.38 -18.43
CA VAL A 18 1.94 24.18 -17.32
C VAL A 18 0.58 24.79 -17.66
N LEU A 19 -0.49 23.98 -17.60
CA LEU A 19 -1.85 24.44 -17.86
C LEU A 19 -2.29 25.48 -16.81
N GLN A 20 -2.69 26.66 -17.27
CA GLN A 20 -3.18 27.73 -16.40
C GLN A 20 -4.70 27.66 -16.22
N VAL A 21 -5.16 27.17 -15.07
CA VAL A 21 -6.58 27.11 -14.73
C VAL A 21 -6.96 28.35 -13.91
N LYS A 22 -7.75 29.24 -14.50
CA LYS A 22 -8.11 30.52 -13.85
C LYS A 22 -8.90 30.34 -12.54
N ARG A 23 -9.83 29.39 -12.52
CA ARG A 23 -10.72 29.18 -11.38
C ARG A 23 -11.27 27.76 -11.40
N PHE A 24 -11.15 27.04 -10.29
CA PHE A 24 -11.74 25.72 -10.09
C PHE A 24 -12.46 25.69 -8.74
N GLU A 25 -13.77 25.45 -8.76
CA GLU A 25 -14.58 25.51 -7.54
C GLU A 25 -15.55 24.35 -7.45
N THR A 26 -15.65 23.80 -6.24
CA THR A 26 -16.64 22.80 -5.89
C THR A 26 -17.30 23.15 -4.56
N ASP A 27 -18.60 22.94 -4.49
CA ASP A 27 -19.36 22.93 -3.25
C ASP A 27 -20.25 21.68 -3.26
N MET A 28 -19.69 20.60 -2.70
CA MET A 28 -20.26 19.26 -2.81
C MET A 28 -20.18 18.55 -1.45
N PRO A 29 -21.14 18.79 -0.53
CA PRO A 29 -21.07 18.37 0.87
C PRO A 29 -20.85 16.87 1.15
N LEU A 30 -21.22 16.01 0.20
CA LEU A 30 -21.16 14.56 0.32
C LEU A 30 -20.11 13.91 -0.61
N TYR A 31 -19.35 14.71 -1.36
CA TYR A 31 -18.41 14.20 -2.34
C TYR A 31 -17.01 14.10 -1.78
N VAL A 32 -16.41 12.93 -2.01
CA VAL A 32 -14.97 12.71 -1.87
C VAL A 32 -14.28 13.47 -2.99
N HIS A 33 -13.27 14.27 -2.63
CA HIS A 33 -12.42 14.95 -3.59
C HIS A 33 -11.09 14.22 -3.67
N THR A 34 -10.73 13.77 -4.87
CA THR A 34 -9.43 13.14 -5.16
C THR A 34 -8.76 13.85 -6.31
N PHE A 35 -7.54 14.34 -6.09
CA PHE A 35 -6.69 14.94 -7.11
C PHE A 35 -5.42 14.10 -7.23
N GLY A 36 -5.04 13.75 -8.46
CA GLY A 36 -3.75 13.09 -8.74
C GLY A 36 -2.59 14.09 -8.70
N ASP A 37 -1.42 13.64 -9.14
CA ASP A 37 -0.21 14.48 -9.27
C ASP A 37 -0.38 15.52 -10.39
N LEU A 38 -0.70 16.77 -10.01
CA LEU A 38 -1.00 17.85 -10.96
C LEU A 38 -0.06 19.04 -10.84
N ALA A 39 0.79 19.13 -9.81
CA ALA A 39 1.60 20.33 -9.55
C ALA A 39 2.54 20.71 -10.71
N GLU A 40 3.06 19.72 -11.46
CA GLU A 40 3.91 19.96 -12.63
C GLU A 40 3.12 20.17 -13.93
N PHE A 41 1.83 19.83 -13.96
CA PHE A 41 1.01 19.82 -15.17
C PHE A 41 -0.02 20.94 -15.22
N ALA A 42 -0.50 21.41 -14.08
CA ALA A 42 -1.51 22.45 -13.97
C ALA A 42 -1.30 23.36 -12.75
N ALA A 43 -1.39 24.67 -12.98
CA ALA A 43 -1.39 25.70 -11.96
C ALA A 43 -2.78 26.35 -11.89
N PHE A 44 -3.32 26.48 -10.68
CA PHE A 44 -4.65 27.03 -10.46
C PHE A 44 -4.57 28.40 -9.82
N ARG A 45 -5.04 29.44 -10.53
CA ARG A 45 -5.03 30.80 -9.99
C ARG A 45 -5.93 30.91 -8.74
N HIS A 46 -7.12 30.33 -8.81
CA HIS A 46 -8.00 30.18 -7.66
C HIS A 46 -8.57 28.78 -7.61
N MET A 47 -8.47 28.13 -6.45
CA MET A 47 -9.10 26.83 -6.19
C MET A 47 -9.89 26.89 -4.89
N SER A 48 -11.18 26.58 -4.92
CA SER A 48 -12.02 26.43 -3.73
C SER A 48 -12.70 25.07 -3.71
N LEU A 49 -12.32 24.21 -2.76
CA LEU A 49 -12.91 22.88 -2.59
C LEU A 49 -13.68 22.82 -1.28
N LYS A 50 -15.00 22.63 -1.36
CA LYS A 50 -15.87 22.54 -0.18
C LYS A 50 -16.63 21.23 -0.15
N THR A 51 -16.59 20.58 1.00
CA THR A 51 -17.37 19.39 1.34
C THR A 51 -17.74 19.44 2.83
N ALA A 52 -18.52 18.50 3.34
CA ALA A 52 -18.94 18.47 4.75
C ALA A 52 -18.53 17.18 5.46
N TYR A 53 -18.74 16.04 4.82
CA TYR A 53 -18.57 14.73 5.46
C TYR A 53 -17.58 13.79 4.75
N ALA A 54 -17.01 14.24 3.64
CA ALA A 54 -16.11 13.44 2.83
C ALA A 54 -14.70 14.06 2.78
N PRO A 55 -13.64 13.24 2.63
CA PRO A 55 -12.27 13.74 2.65
C PRO A 55 -11.91 14.48 1.37
N ILE A 56 -10.92 15.36 1.51
CA ILE A 56 -10.17 15.97 0.40
C ILE A 56 -8.78 15.34 0.40
N THR A 57 -8.46 14.58 -0.66
CA THR A 57 -7.17 13.93 -0.83
C THR A 57 -6.51 14.44 -2.10
N VAL A 58 -5.31 14.97 -1.96
CA VAL A 58 -4.53 15.57 -3.04
C VAL A 58 -3.17 14.92 -3.09
N GLU A 59 -2.83 14.30 -4.21
CA GLU A 59 -1.47 13.78 -4.42
C GLU A 59 -0.49 14.94 -4.60
N SER A 60 -0.71 15.85 -5.56
CA SER A 60 -0.03 17.15 -5.62
C SER A 60 -0.85 18.18 -6.42
N ILE A 61 -0.87 19.45 -5.99
CA ILE A 61 -1.39 20.58 -6.79
C ILE A 61 -0.56 21.85 -6.56
N TYR A 62 -0.60 22.76 -7.52
CA TYR A 62 -0.06 24.12 -7.37
C TYR A 62 -1.17 25.17 -7.50
N VAL A 63 -1.29 26.08 -6.55
CA VAL A 63 -2.32 27.14 -6.54
C VAL A 63 -1.68 28.52 -6.34
N ASP A 64 -2.29 29.58 -6.87
CA ASP A 64 -1.97 30.92 -6.36
C ASP A 64 -2.76 31.16 -5.07
N GLU A 65 -4.07 30.93 -5.13
CA GLU A 65 -4.98 31.01 -3.99
C GLU A 65 -5.81 29.74 -3.83
N GLY A 66 -5.55 28.99 -2.75
CA GLY A 66 -6.25 27.76 -2.40
C GLY A 66 -7.12 27.90 -1.15
N TYR A 67 -8.35 27.39 -1.22
CA TYR A 67 -9.26 27.26 -0.10
C TYR A 67 -9.87 25.86 -0.07
N MET A 68 -9.52 25.06 0.94
CA MET A 68 -10.05 23.71 1.10
C MET A 68 -10.75 23.60 2.44
N GLN A 69 -12.02 23.21 2.42
CA GLN A 69 -12.85 23.16 3.62
C GLN A 69 -13.63 21.85 3.68
N THR A 70 -13.61 21.25 4.87
CA THR A 70 -14.52 20.17 5.25
C THR A 70 -15.03 20.38 6.67
N SER A 71 -16.08 19.68 7.10
CA SER A 71 -16.55 19.75 8.49
C SER A 71 -16.04 18.56 9.30
N ASN A 72 -16.16 17.34 8.78
CA ASN A 72 -16.00 16.12 9.58
C ASN A 72 -14.99 15.11 9.03
N ALA A 73 -14.34 15.41 7.90
CA ALA A 73 -13.41 14.50 7.27
C ALA A 73 -12.01 15.12 7.14
N SER A 74 -11.05 14.31 6.72
CA SER A 74 -9.65 14.71 6.63
C SER A 74 -9.36 15.55 5.38
N ILE A 75 -8.36 16.41 5.49
CA ILE A 75 -7.70 17.04 4.35
C ILE A 75 -6.26 16.50 4.35
N ASN A 76 -5.88 15.82 3.28
CA ASN A 76 -4.53 15.26 3.13
C ASN A 76 -3.95 15.63 1.77
N GLY A 77 -2.68 16.06 1.73
CA GLY A 77 -1.98 16.15 0.45
C GLY A 77 -0.72 17.00 0.42
N VAL A 78 -0.19 17.16 -0.80
CA VAL A 78 0.94 18.04 -1.14
C VAL A 78 0.41 19.27 -1.88
N PHE A 79 0.80 20.45 -1.43
CA PHE A 79 0.27 21.72 -1.93
C PHE A 79 1.41 22.72 -2.19
N GLY A 80 1.51 23.20 -3.43
CA GLY A 80 2.30 24.40 -3.75
C GLY A 80 1.40 25.63 -3.70
N ALA A 81 1.87 26.74 -3.10
CA ALA A 81 1.13 28.00 -3.08
C ALA A 81 2.02 29.23 -3.31
N SER A 82 1.60 30.15 -4.19
CA SER A 82 2.33 31.40 -4.45
C SER A 82 1.82 32.61 -3.64
N ASN A 83 0.50 32.71 -3.40
CA ASN A 83 -0.11 33.82 -2.64
C ASN A 83 -0.72 33.36 -1.32
N SER A 84 -1.68 32.42 -1.36
CA SER A 84 -2.31 31.94 -0.14
C SER A 84 -2.84 30.51 -0.23
N LEU A 85 -2.73 29.76 0.87
CA LEU A 85 -3.36 28.46 1.05
C LEU A 85 -4.09 28.41 2.40
N LYS A 86 -5.38 28.06 2.35
CA LYS A 86 -6.22 27.94 3.54
C LYS A 86 -6.82 26.55 3.62
N LEU A 87 -6.53 25.82 4.69
CA LEU A 87 -7.05 24.47 4.93
C LEU A 87 -7.88 24.47 6.22
N ARG A 88 -9.18 24.14 6.14
CA ARG A 88 -10.08 24.21 7.29
C ARG A 88 -10.87 22.92 7.49
N SER A 89 -10.86 22.40 8.71
CA SER A 89 -11.70 21.27 9.11
C SER A 89 -12.22 21.41 10.53
N ALA A 90 -13.53 21.29 10.78
CA ALA A 90 -14.00 21.37 12.17
C ALA A 90 -13.49 20.17 13.00
N ASN A 91 -13.68 18.95 12.49
CA ASN A 91 -13.48 17.72 13.26
C ASN A 91 -12.54 16.70 12.60
N GLY A 92 -12.11 16.89 11.35
CA GLY A 92 -11.19 15.97 10.70
C GLY A 92 -9.73 16.42 10.74
N PRO A 93 -8.77 15.49 10.71
CA PRO A 93 -7.35 15.82 10.76
C PRO A 93 -6.90 16.47 9.46
N ILE A 94 -5.91 17.36 9.57
CA ILE A 94 -5.23 17.97 8.42
C ILE A 94 -3.79 17.50 8.41
N THR A 95 -3.39 16.82 7.32
CA THR A 95 -1.99 16.44 7.06
C THR A 95 -1.54 17.07 5.75
N ALA A 96 -0.59 17.99 5.80
CA ALA A 96 -0.19 18.75 4.62
C ALA A 96 1.34 18.87 4.50
N VAL A 97 1.86 18.60 3.30
CA VAL A 97 3.19 19.05 2.88
C VAL A 97 2.98 20.27 2.00
N VAL A 98 3.58 21.40 2.36
CA VAL A 98 3.29 22.69 1.72
C VAL A 98 4.58 23.34 1.25
N ASP A 99 4.63 23.67 -0.03
CA ASP A 99 5.71 24.47 -0.61
C ASP A 99 5.17 25.89 -0.87
N LEU A 100 5.66 26.86 -0.09
CA LEU A 100 5.28 28.27 -0.25
C LEU A 100 6.32 28.97 -1.11
N LEU A 101 5.89 29.52 -2.24
CA LEU A 101 6.73 30.31 -3.14
C LEU A 101 6.39 31.79 -3.03
N ASN A 102 7.33 32.62 -2.59
CA ASN A 102 7.15 34.06 -2.59
C ASN A 102 7.76 34.69 -3.86
N GLN A 103 6.92 35.38 -4.63
CA GLN A 103 7.30 36.02 -5.90
C GLN A 103 7.12 37.53 -5.93
N GLY A 104 6.68 38.12 -4.82
CA GLY A 104 6.38 39.55 -4.74
C GLY A 104 6.72 40.15 -3.38
N SER A 105 6.29 41.40 -3.17
CA SER A 105 6.49 42.12 -1.92
C SER A 105 5.57 41.68 -0.79
N GLU A 106 4.40 41.14 -1.14
CA GLU A 106 3.40 40.67 -0.18
C GLU A 106 3.77 39.32 0.41
N PRO A 107 3.37 39.02 1.66
CA PRO A 107 3.63 37.73 2.27
C PRO A 107 2.84 36.62 1.57
N THR A 108 3.48 35.47 1.35
CA THR A 108 2.77 34.24 0.99
C THR A 108 2.20 33.60 2.25
N ILE A 109 0.89 33.37 2.28
CA ILE A 109 0.13 33.03 3.50
C ILE A 109 -0.26 31.55 3.54
N LEU A 110 0.00 30.89 4.65
CA LEU A 110 -0.57 29.57 4.98
C LEU A 110 -1.45 29.70 6.23
N ASP A 111 -2.73 29.33 6.13
CA ASP A 111 -3.67 29.30 7.25
C ASP A 111 -4.33 27.92 7.37
N ILE A 112 -3.92 27.14 8.37
CA ILE A 112 -4.48 25.83 8.66
C ILE A 112 -5.24 25.90 9.98
N GLU A 113 -6.52 25.54 9.95
CA GLU A 113 -7.38 25.60 11.13
C GLU A 113 -8.19 24.33 11.31
N THR A 114 -8.17 23.79 12.54
CA THR A 114 -9.14 22.81 13.00
C THR A 114 -9.78 23.18 14.33
N SER A 115 -10.90 22.58 14.68
CA SER A 115 -11.45 22.72 16.04
C SER A 115 -10.99 21.57 16.93
N ASN A 116 -11.20 20.33 16.50
CA ASN A 116 -11.09 19.16 17.37
C ASN A 116 -10.07 18.11 16.94
N SER A 117 -9.38 18.30 15.83
CA SER A 117 -8.56 17.25 15.22
C SER A 117 -7.09 17.63 15.01
N PRO A 118 -6.16 16.66 14.95
CA PRO A 118 -4.74 16.95 14.80
C PRO A 118 -4.40 17.72 13.53
N ILE A 119 -3.37 18.58 13.63
CA ILE A 119 -2.71 19.19 12.49
C ILE A 119 -1.28 18.64 12.41
N ASN A 120 -0.90 18.12 11.26
CA ASN A 120 0.47 17.72 10.96
C ASN A 120 0.92 18.38 9.66
N CYS A 121 1.79 19.39 9.75
CA CYS A 121 2.21 20.19 8.61
C CYS A 121 3.73 20.27 8.50
N ALA A 122 4.23 20.02 7.29
CA ALA A 122 5.61 20.28 6.89
C ALA A 122 5.61 21.38 5.83
N VAL A 123 6.41 22.42 6.05
CA VAL A 123 6.47 23.61 5.19
C VAL A 123 7.86 23.78 4.62
N SER A 124 7.96 23.94 3.31
CA SER A 124 9.15 24.41 2.60
C SER A 124 8.90 25.84 2.16
N LEU A 125 9.88 26.72 2.36
CA LEU A 125 9.81 28.09 1.88
C LEU A 125 10.75 28.25 0.70
N ALA A 126 10.32 28.98 -0.32
CA ALA A 126 11.10 29.33 -1.48
C ALA A 126 10.81 30.78 -1.89
N ALA A 127 11.82 31.48 -2.36
CA ALA A 127 11.68 32.81 -2.95
C ALA A 127 12.29 32.78 -4.35
N SER A 128 11.71 33.55 -5.27
CA SER A 128 12.12 33.54 -6.69
C SER A 128 13.30 34.47 -7.00
N ASP A 129 13.54 35.48 -6.15
CA ASP A 129 14.72 36.34 -6.26
C ASP A 129 15.90 35.76 -5.47
N ASN A 130 17.12 35.86 -6.01
CA ASN A 130 18.36 35.39 -5.37
C ASN A 130 19.27 36.54 -4.88
N GLY A 131 18.78 37.78 -4.83
CA GLY A 131 19.54 38.97 -4.43
C GLY A 131 19.69 39.18 -2.91
N PRO A 132 20.49 40.18 -2.46
CA PRO A 132 20.58 40.55 -1.06
C PRO A 132 19.23 41.10 -0.56
N GLY A 133 18.57 40.38 0.35
CA GLY A 133 17.20 40.70 0.79
C GLY A 133 16.10 39.84 0.15
N ALA A 134 16.48 38.89 -0.71
CA ALA A 134 15.58 38.07 -1.51
C ALA A 134 15.07 36.79 -0.83
N GLY A 135 15.02 36.76 0.50
CA GLY A 135 14.54 35.60 1.24
C GLY A 135 13.01 35.43 1.22
N GLY A 136 12.26 36.36 0.61
CA GLY A 136 10.79 36.35 0.62
C GLY A 136 10.18 36.67 1.98
N THR A 137 8.87 36.93 1.98
CA THR A 137 8.06 37.15 3.20
C THR A 137 6.96 36.08 3.30
N PHE A 138 6.79 35.49 4.48
CA PHE A 138 5.85 34.39 4.70
C PHE A 138 5.11 34.53 6.04
N ASP A 139 3.82 34.23 6.01
CA ASP A 139 2.96 34.19 7.19
C ASP A 139 2.35 32.80 7.33
N VAL A 140 2.70 32.09 8.41
CA VAL A 140 2.22 30.72 8.67
C VAL A 140 1.41 30.68 9.95
N ARG A 141 0.11 30.41 9.81
CA ARG A 141 -0.83 30.25 10.92
C ARG A 141 -1.35 28.82 10.95
N THR A 142 -1.18 28.15 12.09
CA THR A 142 -1.72 26.81 12.36
C THR A 142 -2.44 26.82 13.69
N ILE A 143 -3.74 26.51 13.69
CA ILE A 143 -4.56 26.56 14.91
C ILE A 143 -5.41 25.31 15.02
N THR A 144 -5.37 24.67 16.19
CA THR A 144 -6.39 23.72 16.64
C THR A 144 -6.85 24.09 18.05
N SER A 145 -7.89 23.46 18.59
CA SER A 145 -8.30 23.71 20.00
C SER A 145 -8.01 22.50 20.89
N ASN A 146 -8.42 21.30 20.49
CA ASN A 146 -8.43 20.15 21.38
C ASN A 146 -7.39 19.06 21.05
N SER A 147 -6.67 19.19 19.96
CA SER A 147 -5.80 18.12 19.43
C SER A 147 -4.34 18.53 19.26
N PRO A 148 -3.41 17.57 19.10
CA PRO A 148 -2.00 17.88 18.88
C PRO A 148 -1.78 18.69 17.60
N LEU A 149 -0.84 19.63 17.68
CA LEU A 149 -0.37 20.42 16.54
C LEU A 149 1.11 20.11 16.33
N LYS A 150 1.46 19.66 15.12
CA LYS A 150 2.84 19.50 14.67
C LYS A 150 3.10 20.38 13.44
N LEU A 151 4.05 21.29 13.55
CA LEU A 151 4.50 22.17 12.46
C LEU A 151 6.02 22.06 12.31
N SER A 152 6.51 21.85 11.09
CA SER A 152 7.95 21.79 10.83
C SER A 152 8.33 22.53 9.56
N PHE A 153 9.39 23.33 9.63
CA PHE A 153 9.97 24.01 8.47
C PHE A 153 11.14 23.18 7.93
N LYS A 154 11.00 22.64 6.73
CA LYS A 154 11.94 21.70 6.09
C LYS A 154 13.04 22.40 5.31
N SER A 155 12.71 23.52 4.67
CA SER A 155 13.66 24.41 4.02
C SER A 155 13.26 25.87 4.24
N SER A 156 14.23 26.76 4.15
CA SER A 156 14.00 28.21 4.16
C SER A 156 15.10 28.88 3.36
N PRO A 157 14.78 29.85 2.47
CA PRO A 157 15.80 30.62 1.79
C PRO A 157 16.50 31.53 2.81
N THR A 158 17.77 31.83 2.55
CA THR A 158 18.57 32.67 3.44
C THR A 158 17.97 34.07 3.54
N GLY A 159 17.74 34.55 4.76
CA GLY A 159 17.20 35.89 5.01
C GLY A 159 15.69 36.03 4.84
N ALA A 160 14.94 34.92 4.78
CA ALA A 160 13.48 34.94 4.79
C ALA A 160 12.92 35.75 5.97
N LYS A 161 11.83 36.47 5.73
CA LYS A 161 11.01 37.05 6.78
C LYS A 161 9.86 36.10 7.07
N LEU A 162 9.82 35.54 8.27
CA LEU A 162 8.84 34.51 8.62
C LEU A 162 8.09 34.89 9.90
N GLN A 163 6.78 35.11 9.78
CA GLN A 163 5.87 35.21 10.91
C GLN A 163 5.12 33.89 11.07
N THR A 164 5.19 33.30 12.27
CA THR A 164 4.53 32.03 12.56
C THR A 164 3.67 32.14 13.80
N ILE A 165 2.43 31.65 13.70
CA ILE A 165 1.51 31.48 14.83
C ILE A 165 1.08 30.01 14.88
N ALA A 166 1.43 29.30 15.94
CA ALA A 166 1.03 27.92 16.18
C ALA A 166 0.27 27.81 17.51
N ARG A 167 -1.03 27.46 17.45
CA ARG A 167 -1.89 27.47 18.65
C ARG A 167 -2.69 26.19 18.83
N THR A 168 -2.71 25.66 20.06
CA THR A 168 -3.64 24.60 20.50
C THR A 168 -4.00 24.78 21.97
N SER A 169 -5.23 24.50 22.41
CA SER A 169 -5.59 24.72 23.81
C SER A 169 -5.18 23.55 24.70
N ASN A 170 -5.66 22.34 24.43
CA ASN A 170 -5.66 21.24 25.41
C ASN A 170 -4.62 20.14 25.14
N SER A 171 -3.92 20.21 24.02
CA SER A 171 -3.00 19.18 23.56
C SER A 171 -1.61 19.74 23.27
N ARG A 172 -0.64 18.87 22.98
CA ARG A 172 0.75 19.27 22.71
C ARG A 172 0.87 20.12 21.43
N ALA A 173 1.64 21.21 21.50
CA ALA A 173 2.18 21.88 20.32
C ALA A 173 3.64 21.47 20.13
N THR A 174 3.98 21.02 18.93
CA THR A 174 5.35 20.68 18.54
C THR A 174 5.75 21.48 17.32
N ILE A 175 6.81 22.28 17.45
CA ILE A 175 7.32 23.10 16.35
C ILE A 175 8.80 22.82 16.09
N ALA A 176 9.18 22.73 14.83
CA ALA A 176 10.56 22.61 14.39
C ALA A 176 10.88 23.72 13.39
N MET A 177 11.81 24.60 13.74
CA MET A 177 12.26 25.69 12.87
C MET A 177 13.46 25.25 12.03
N HIS A 178 13.52 25.70 10.78
CA HIS A 178 14.70 25.50 9.93
C HIS A 178 15.91 26.27 10.50
N PRO A 179 17.16 25.77 10.35
CA PRO A 179 18.36 26.44 10.90
C PRO A 179 18.62 27.86 10.37
N GLU A 180 18.13 28.17 9.18
CA GLU A 180 18.19 29.51 8.56
C GLU A 180 17.27 30.55 9.21
N PHE A 181 16.36 30.13 10.10
CA PHE A 181 15.48 31.07 10.79
C PHE A 181 16.28 32.02 11.68
N GLU A 182 16.09 33.32 11.44
CA GLU A 182 16.52 34.43 12.29
C GLU A 182 15.27 35.22 12.68
N GLY A 183 15.09 35.51 13.97
CA GLY A 183 13.90 36.21 14.44
C GLY A 183 13.65 36.06 15.94
N SER A 184 12.53 36.60 16.37
CA SER A 184 12.04 36.45 17.74
C SER A 184 11.31 35.11 17.91
N PHE A 185 11.31 34.56 19.13
CA PHE A 185 10.47 33.42 19.47
C PHE A 185 9.79 33.65 20.82
N GLN A 186 8.56 33.16 20.93
CA GLN A 186 7.76 33.15 22.14
C GLN A 186 6.96 31.85 22.22
N ALA A 187 7.14 31.12 23.32
CA ALA A 187 6.35 29.96 23.68
C ALA A 187 5.63 30.25 24.99
N GLU A 188 4.31 30.05 25.03
CA GLU A 188 3.49 30.36 26.21
C GLU A 188 2.43 29.28 26.44
N THR A 189 2.32 28.82 27.68
CA THR A 189 1.30 27.89 28.17
C THR A 189 0.90 28.25 29.60
N SER A 190 -0.06 27.55 30.21
CA SER A 190 -0.38 27.75 31.62
C SER A 190 0.85 27.57 32.52
N ARG A 191 0.82 28.16 33.72
CA ARG A 191 1.87 28.01 34.75
C ARG A 191 2.20 26.56 35.15
N PHE A 192 1.34 25.60 34.79
CA PHE A 192 1.51 24.17 35.03
C PHE A 192 1.95 23.39 33.77
N GLY A 193 1.89 24.01 32.60
CA GLY A 193 2.35 23.45 31.34
C GLY A 193 3.87 23.54 31.20
N GLN A 194 4.43 22.62 30.43
CA GLN A 194 5.87 22.52 30.18
C GLN A 194 6.23 23.17 28.83
N THR A 195 7.35 23.90 28.80
CA THR A 195 7.91 24.56 27.61
C THR A 195 9.33 24.07 27.33
N ASP A 196 9.45 22.90 26.69
CA ASP A 196 10.73 22.26 26.37
C ASP A 196 11.26 22.77 25.02
N LEU A 197 11.94 23.91 25.04
CA LEU A 197 12.61 24.45 23.85
C LEU A 197 14.07 24.01 23.80
N GLU A 198 14.40 23.17 22.83
CA GLU A 198 15.78 22.81 22.50
C GLU A 198 16.44 23.90 21.64
N MET A 199 17.51 24.49 22.17
CA MET A 199 18.31 25.50 21.48
C MET A 199 19.55 24.83 20.88
N LEU A 200 19.43 24.41 19.62
CA LEU A 200 20.47 23.66 18.94
C LEU A 200 21.56 24.58 18.37
N ASN A 201 22.80 24.28 18.73
CA ASN A 201 23.99 24.80 18.06
C ASN A 201 24.23 23.98 16.79
N LEU A 202 23.79 24.54 15.66
CA LEU A 202 23.88 23.91 14.35
C LEU A 202 25.04 24.52 13.55
N ALA A 203 25.51 23.80 12.54
CA ALA A 203 26.48 24.34 11.58
C ALA A 203 25.85 25.49 10.79
N ASP A 204 26.66 26.49 10.45
CA ASP A 204 26.23 27.65 9.65
C ASP A 204 25.70 27.19 8.28
N PRO A 205 24.40 27.41 7.97
CA PRO A 205 23.79 26.94 6.72
C PRO A 205 24.48 27.43 5.45
N ILE A 206 25.10 28.61 5.49
CA ILE A 206 25.81 29.20 4.34
C ILE A 206 27.32 28.89 4.33
N GLY A 207 27.80 28.07 5.27
CA GLY A 207 29.19 27.61 5.32
C GLY A 207 30.23 28.67 5.68
N LYS A 208 29.83 29.86 6.15
CA LYS A 208 30.74 30.97 6.48
C LYS A 208 31.28 30.91 7.92
N GLY A 209 31.03 29.82 8.64
CA GLY A 209 31.52 29.63 10.00
C GLY A 209 30.91 30.59 11.03
N ARG A 210 29.77 31.22 10.73
CA ARG A 210 29.07 32.10 11.68
C ARG A 210 28.62 31.30 12.90
N LYS A 211 28.68 31.92 14.09
CA LYS A 211 28.10 31.34 15.30
C LYS A 211 26.62 31.66 15.40
N ARG A 212 25.81 30.70 15.82
CA ARG A 212 24.40 30.93 16.14
C ARG A 212 24.28 31.58 17.52
N ILE A 213 23.61 32.72 17.60
CA ILE A 213 23.46 33.52 18.82
C ILE A 213 22.00 33.47 19.27
N PHE A 214 21.80 33.18 20.56
CA PHE A 214 20.51 33.33 21.24
C PHE A 214 20.60 34.54 22.18
N GLN A 215 19.74 35.53 21.99
CA GLN A 215 19.75 36.80 22.73
C GLN A 215 18.47 36.96 23.55
N ASP A 216 18.60 37.62 24.71
CA ASP A 216 17.49 37.94 25.62
C ASP A 216 16.61 36.73 26.00
N VAL A 217 17.23 35.55 26.09
CA VAL A 217 16.52 34.32 26.44
C VAL A 217 16.04 34.39 27.88
N ARG A 218 14.72 34.40 28.06
CA ARG A 218 14.05 34.28 29.36
C ARG A 218 13.20 33.03 29.37
N LYS A 219 13.40 32.19 30.38
CA LYS A 219 12.59 30.99 30.63
C LYS A 219 11.96 31.10 32.02
N GLU A 220 10.64 31.06 32.06
CA GLU A 220 9.81 31.10 33.25
C GLU A 220 8.86 29.88 33.23
N LYS A 221 8.17 29.60 34.35
CA LYS A 221 7.21 28.49 34.36
C LYS A 221 6.09 28.75 33.34
N GLY A 222 5.95 27.86 32.36
CA GLY A 222 4.96 27.99 31.29
C GLY A 222 5.30 29.02 30.22
N SER A 223 6.48 29.66 30.23
CA SER A 223 6.84 30.63 29.19
C SER A 223 8.32 30.61 28.83
N ALA A 224 8.64 30.73 27.55
CA ALA A 224 10.00 30.92 27.07
C ALA A 224 10.01 31.91 25.91
N ARG A 225 10.89 32.92 25.96
CA ARG A 225 10.99 33.94 24.92
C ARG A 225 12.41 34.41 24.72
N GLY A 226 12.71 34.93 23.53
CA GLY A 226 14.02 35.46 23.17
C GLY A 226 14.12 35.73 21.68
N SER A 227 15.35 35.88 21.19
CA SER A 227 15.63 35.99 19.74
C SER A 227 16.79 35.08 19.35
N VAL A 228 16.83 34.67 18.08
CA VAL A 228 17.89 33.85 17.51
C VAL A 228 18.35 34.45 16.18
N PHE A 229 19.66 34.48 15.95
CA PHE A 229 20.26 34.98 14.70
C PHE A 229 21.69 34.43 14.51
N TRP A 230 22.25 34.63 13.33
CA TRP A 230 23.64 34.27 13.02
C TRP A 230 24.55 35.48 13.20
N GLN A 231 25.72 35.27 13.83
CA GLN A 231 26.74 36.29 14.05
C GLN A 231 27.15 36.96 12.74
N ARG A 232 27.25 38.29 12.74
CA ARG A 232 27.67 39.11 11.60
C ARG A 232 29.00 39.81 11.85
N GLU A 233 29.71 40.13 10.77
CA GLU A 233 31.04 40.76 10.81
C GLU A 233 31.00 42.27 11.14
N THR A 234 29.90 42.97 10.84
CA THR A 234 29.73 44.40 11.14
C THR A 234 28.72 44.64 12.27
N VAL A 235 29.08 45.56 13.18
CA VAL A 235 28.26 45.99 14.32
C VAL A 235 27.35 47.14 13.88
N ASP A 236 26.33 46.83 13.09
CA ASP A 236 25.19 47.74 12.92
C ASP A 236 24.04 47.27 13.81
N ASP A 237 23.26 48.24 14.31
CA ASP A 237 22.07 48.10 15.16
C ASP A 237 20.97 47.28 14.46
N TYR A 238 21.22 45.98 14.34
CA TYR A 238 20.40 45.05 13.59
C TYR A 238 19.27 44.53 14.48
N ASP A 239 18.10 45.13 14.33
CA ASP A 239 16.89 44.66 14.98
C ASP A 239 16.40 43.35 14.35
N VAL A 240 16.86 42.22 14.89
CA VAL A 240 16.50 40.85 14.50
C VAL A 240 14.98 40.64 14.51
N ARG A 241 14.23 41.42 15.30
CA ARG A 241 12.76 41.35 15.34
C ARG A 241 12.12 41.71 14.00
N ARG A 242 12.82 42.44 13.13
CA ARG A 242 12.38 42.78 11.77
C ARG A 242 12.47 41.61 10.77
N ARG A 243 13.04 40.46 11.16
CA ARG A 243 13.04 39.21 10.36
C ARG A 243 11.84 38.31 10.66
N GLY A 244 10.98 38.70 11.59
CA GLY A 244 9.76 37.98 11.94
C GLY A 244 9.83 37.34 13.32
N GLY A 245 8.77 36.62 13.66
CA GLY A 245 8.59 36.02 14.97
C GLY A 245 7.82 34.72 14.93
N VAL A 246 8.17 33.81 15.84
CA VAL A 246 7.46 32.55 16.05
C VAL A 246 6.74 32.60 17.39
N GLU A 247 5.42 32.64 17.35
CA GLU A 247 4.56 32.52 18.53
C GLU A 247 3.95 31.12 18.58
N VAL A 248 4.23 30.40 19.66
CA VAL A 248 3.62 29.12 19.98
C VAL A 248 2.84 29.28 21.28
N LYS A 249 1.53 29.09 21.21
CA LYS A 249 0.68 29.28 22.40
C LYS A 249 -0.20 28.08 22.65
N THR A 250 -0.21 27.64 23.90
CA THR A 250 -1.21 26.70 24.38
C THR A 250 -1.93 27.19 25.63
N SER A 251 -3.09 26.59 25.94
CA SER A 251 -3.79 26.89 27.19
C SER A 251 -3.34 25.95 28.30
N ASN A 252 -3.34 24.65 28.04
CA ASN A 252 -3.13 23.58 29.03
C ASN A 252 -2.10 22.53 28.58
N GLY A 253 -1.90 22.34 27.28
CA GLY A 253 -1.00 21.32 26.75
C GLY A 253 0.48 21.76 26.73
N PRO A 254 1.45 20.82 26.72
CA PRO A 254 2.86 21.16 26.68
C PRO A 254 3.28 21.73 25.31
N ILE A 255 4.34 22.53 25.30
CA ILE A 255 5.05 22.99 24.10
C ILE A 255 6.42 22.30 24.07
N SER A 256 6.79 21.73 22.94
CA SER A 256 8.12 21.13 22.78
C SER A 256 8.69 21.30 21.38
N THR A 257 10.01 21.25 21.25
CA THR A 257 10.67 20.90 19.99
C THR A 257 10.66 19.37 19.80
N PRO A 258 10.79 18.83 18.58
CA PRO A 258 10.92 17.38 18.38
C PRO A 258 12.13 16.86 19.17
N ASN A 259 11.96 15.77 19.93
CA ASN A 259 13.07 15.20 20.71
C ASN A 259 14.18 14.67 19.79
N ASN A 260 15.44 14.66 20.24
CA ASN A 260 16.60 14.13 19.50
C ASN A 260 16.42 12.70 18.92
N GLN A 261 15.49 11.88 19.44
CA GLN A 261 15.11 10.59 18.83
C GLN A 261 14.14 10.71 17.65
N GLU A 262 13.22 11.68 17.65
CA GLU A 262 12.36 12.02 16.51
C GLU A 262 13.14 12.78 15.42
N ALA A 263 14.10 13.64 15.80
CA ALA A 263 15.06 14.22 14.85
C ALA A 263 15.97 13.16 14.20
N LYS A 264 16.28 12.07 14.94
CA LYS A 264 16.94 10.89 14.37
C LYS A 264 16.06 10.12 13.39
N ARG A 265 14.74 10.09 13.60
CA ARG A 265 13.77 9.55 12.62
C ARG A 265 13.66 10.45 11.37
N GLU A 266 13.74 11.77 11.52
CA GLU A 266 13.74 12.72 10.40
C GLU A 266 15.07 12.75 9.61
N ARG A 267 16.15 12.13 10.13
CA ARG A 267 17.42 11.93 9.40
C ARG A 267 17.47 10.65 8.56
N MET A 268 16.40 9.86 8.53
CA MET A 268 16.34 8.69 7.65
C MET A 268 15.98 9.19 6.25
N SER A 269 16.86 8.97 5.27
CA SER A 269 16.63 9.24 3.85
C SER A 269 15.53 8.37 3.23
N TYR A 270 14.75 7.66 4.05
CA TYR A 270 13.72 6.74 3.67
C TYR A 270 12.61 6.71 4.72
N ILE A 271 11.37 6.62 4.25
CA ILE A 271 10.19 6.29 5.07
C ILE A 271 9.79 4.85 4.78
N ASN A 272 9.38 4.10 5.80
CA ASN A 272 8.65 2.85 5.60
C ASN A 272 7.15 3.16 5.71
N ALA A 273 6.57 3.61 4.59
CA ALA A 273 5.14 3.92 4.49
C ALA A 273 4.28 2.69 4.20
N TYR A 274 4.82 1.48 4.31
CA TYR A 274 4.11 0.25 4.01
C TYR A 274 2.81 0.16 4.82
N ARG A 275 1.69 0.16 4.10
CA ARG A 275 0.40 -0.25 4.63
C ARG A 275 0.12 -1.63 4.04
N PRO A 276 -0.11 -2.65 4.87
CA PRO A 276 -0.53 -3.94 4.33
C PRO A 276 -1.82 -3.74 3.52
N PRO A 277 -1.99 -4.46 2.40
CA PRO A 277 -3.26 -4.51 1.69
C PRO A 277 -4.40 -4.82 2.67
N SER A 278 -5.59 -4.24 2.44
CA SER A 278 -6.76 -4.54 3.27
C SER A 278 -6.98 -6.05 3.33
N ASP A 279 -7.05 -6.60 4.54
CA ASP A 279 -7.29 -8.04 4.72
C ASP A 279 -8.73 -8.45 4.44
N THR A 280 -9.64 -7.49 4.27
CA THR A 280 -11.06 -7.74 4.03
C THR A 280 -11.42 -7.55 2.56
N ILE A 281 -12.21 -8.47 2.04
CA ILE A 281 -12.83 -8.38 0.71
C ILE A 281 -14.35 -8.29 0.93
N PRO A 282 -15.03 -7.28 0.37
CA PRO A 282 -16.48 -7.20 0.43
C PRO A 282 -17.14 -8.46 -0.12
N GLU A 283 -18.19 -8.97 0.53
CA GLU A 283 -18.84 -10.23 0.16
C GLU A 283 -19.29 -10.29 -1.32
N LYS A 284 -19.76 -9.15 -1.86
CA LYS A 284 -20.15 -9.00 -3.27
C LYS A 284 -19.00 -9.21 -4.26
N GLU A 285 -17.75 -9.02 -3.83
CA GLU A 285 -16.54 -9.14 -4.66
C GLU A 285 -15.93 -10.55 -4.61
N LEU A 286 -16.35 -11.41 -3.68
CA LEU A 286 -15.78 -12.75 -3.49
C LEU A 286 -15.90 -13.69 -4.70
N TYR A 287 -16.80 -13.36 -5.63
CA TYR A 287 -17.01 -14.12 -6.86
C TYR A 287 -16.21 -13.59 -8.06
N GLY A 288 -15.42 -12.54 -7.85
CA GLY A 288 -14.70 -11.83 -8.90
C GLY A 288 -15.61 -11.01 -9.84
N PRO A 289 -15.00 -10.33 -10.83
CA PRO A 289 -15.71 -9.52 -11.81
C PRO A 289 -16.57 -10.37 -12.76
N SER A 290 -17.42 -9.70 -13.53
CA SER A 290 -18.21 -10.30 -14.61
C SER A 290 -18.06 -9.43 -15.88
N PRO A 291 -17.53 -9.97 -17.01
CA PRO A 291 -17.00 -11.33 -17.20
C PRO A 291 -15.85 -11.66 -16.25
N TYR A 292 -15.63 -12.95 -15.99
CA TYR A 292 -14.61 -13.39 -15.03
C TYR A 292 -13.22 -13.20 -15.63
N ASP A 293 -12.52 -12.17 -15.16
CA ASP A 293 -11.15 -11.88 -15.52
C ASP A 293 -10.19 -12.74 -14.68
N LEU A 294 -9.38 -13.55 -15.37
CA LEU A 294 -8.41 -14.45 -14.74
C LEU A 294 -7.29 -13.67 -14.04
N ASN A 295 -6.94 -12.48 -14.55
CA ASN A 295 -5.83 -11.65 -14.07
C ASN A 295 -4.55 -12.48 -13.87
N PHE A 296 -4.06 -13.13 -14.93
CA PHE A 296 -2.84 -13.95 -14.88
C PHE A 296 -1.79 -13.39 -15.84
N VAL A 297 -0.52 -13.44 -15.42
CA VAL A 297 0.60 -12.75 -16.08
C VAL A 297 1.01 -13.34 -17.45
N VAL A 298 0.54 -14.55 -17.79
CA VAL A 298 0.76 -15.17 -19.11
C VAL A 298 -0.55 -15.62 -19.76
N PRO A 299 -0.60 -15.75 -21.10
CA PRO A 299 -1.76 -16.28 -21.81
C PRO A 299 -2.20 -17.66 -21.31
N VAL A 300 -3.51 -17.86 -21.21
CA VAL A 300 -4.11 -19.08 -20.65
C VAL A 300 -4.93 -19.78 -21.73
N PRO A 301 -4.66 -21.08 -22.02
CA PRO A 301 -5.50 -21.85 -22.93
C PRO A 301 -6.90 -22.06 -22.34
N ASP A 302 -7.92 -22.11 -23.21
CA ASP A 302 -9.31 -22.40 -22.80
C ASP A 302 -9.43 -23.74 -22.06
N VAL A 303 -8.65 -24.73 -22.49
CA VAL A 303 -8.61 -26.09 -21.92
C VAL A 303 -7.19 -26.64 -21.96
N LEU A 304 -6.67 -27.09 -20.82
CA LEU A 304 -5.55 -28.04 -20.79
C LEU A 304 -6.11 -29.45 -20.68
N SER A 305 -5.53 -30.42 -21.38
CA SER A 305 -6.08 -31.77 -21.36
C SER A 305 -5.03 -32.87 -21.41
N THR A 306 -5.44 -34.03 -20.90
CA THR A 306 -4.80 -35.32 -21.14
C THR A 306 -5.87 -36.30 -21.63
N GLY A 307 -5.51 -37.57 -21.85
CA GLY A 307 -6.49 -38.58 -22.24
C GLY A 307 -7.62 -38.85 -21.23
N LYS A 308 -7.50 -38.42 -19.97
CA LYS A 308 -8.48 -38.73 -18.91
C LYS A 308 -8.98 -37.52 -18.10
N VAL A 309 -8.36 -36.34 -18.24
CA VAL A 309 -8.81 -35.13 -17.54
C VAL A 309 -8.78 -33.90 -18.43
N LYS A 310 -9.65 -32.94 -18.13
CA LYS A 310 -9.63 -31.57 -18.67
C LYS A 310 -9.54 -30.56 -17.54
N LEU A 311 -8.73 -29.53 -17.73
CA LEU A 311 -8.56 -28.42 -16.81
C LEU A 311 -9.07 -27.18 -17.52
N VAL A 312 -9.98 -26.46 -16.88
CA VAL A 312 -10.50 -25.18 -17.35
C VAL A 312 -10.29 -24.13 -16.28
N PRO A 313 -10.15 -22.84 -16.60
CA PRO A 313 -10.02 -21.81 -15.58
C PRO A 313 -11.15 -21.89 -14.54
N PHE A 314 -10.81 -21.81 -13.26
CA PHE A 314 -11.76 -21.92 -12.17
C PHE A 314 -12.58 -20.62 -12.08
N VAL A 315 -13.88 -20.70 -12.38
CA VAL A 315 -14.81 -19.59 -12.30
C VAL A 315 -15.66 -19.75 -11.03
N PRO A 316 -15.49 -18.90 -10.00
CA PRO A 316 -16.18 -19.03 -8.71
C PRO A 316 -17.69 -19.22 -8.82
N ARG A 317 -18.37 -18.43 -9.66
CA ARG A 317 -19.83 -18.51 -9.86
C ARG A 317 -20.30 -19.83 -10.45
N LYS A 318 -19.42 -20.53 -11.20
CA LYS A 318 -19.74 -21.83 -11.81
C LYS A 318 -19.33 -22.97 -10.88
N HIS A 319 -18.11 -22.94 -10.36
CA HIS A 319 -17.48 -24.13 -9.79
C HIS A 319 -17.51 -24.19 -8.26
N ALA A 320 -17.50 -23.04 -7.55
CA ALA A 320 -17.27 -23.02 -6.10
C ALA A 320 -18.32 -23.77 -5.28
N ALA A 321 -19.61 -23.57 -5.59
CA ALA A 321 -20.69 -24.24 -4.86
C ALA A 321 -20.59 -25.77 -4.99
N ARG A 322 -20.36 -26.28 -6.21
CA ARG A 322 -20.22 -27.71 -6.45
C ARG A 322 -18.95 -28.30 -5.83
N PHE A 323 -17.85 -27.56 -5.91
CA PHE A 323 -16.61 -27.97 -5.27
C PHE A 323 -16.80 -28.14 -3.76
N MET A 324 -17.42 -27.16 -3.11
CA MET A 324 -17.62 -27.20 -1.65
C MET A 324 -18.63 -28.26 -1.22
N SER A 325 -19.68 -28.53 -1.99
CA SER A 325 -20.61 -29.62 -1.68
C SER A 325 -19.95 -31.00 -1.68
N ARG A 326 -18.84 -31.19 -2.40
CA ARG A 326 -18.05 -32.44 -2.39
C ARG A 326 -17.04 -32.55 -1.26
N VAL A 327 -16.76 -31.44 -0.58
CA VAL A 327 -15.88 -31.37 0.59
C VAL A 327 -16.69 -31.47 1.90
N GLU A 328 -17.97 -31.10 1.85
CA GLU A 328 -18.88 -31.18 3.00
C GLU A 328 -18.85 -32.56 3.67
N GLY A 329 -18.84 -32.58 5.01
CA GLY A 329 -18.72 -33.80 5.81
C GLY A 329 -17.29 -34.32 5.99
N HIS A 330 -16.28 -33.74 5.33
CA HIS A 330 -14.88 -34.15 5.47
C HIS A 330 -14.04 -33.14 6.28
N ALA A 331 -14.23 -33.11 7.61
CA ALA A 331 -13.54 -32.21 8.55
C ALA A 331 -12.00 -32.17 8.45
N ASP A 332 -11.40 -33.27 8.00
CA ASP A 332 -9.95 -33.45 7.90
C ASP A 332 -9.43 -33.18 6.46
N PHE A 333 -10.28 -32.73 5.53
CA PHE A 333 -9.94 -32.60 4.11
C PHE A 333 -8.78 -31.63 3.87
N PHE A 334 -8.82 -30.44 4.49
CA PHE A 334 -7.81 -29.39 4.36
C PHE A 334 -6.75 -29.40 5.47
N LYS A 335 -6.59 -30.50 6.20
CA LYS A 335 -5.73 -30.53 7.40
C LYS A 335 -4.24 -30.26 7.14
N TYR A 336 -3.77 -30.48 5.91
CA TYR A 336 -2.39 -30.19 5.52
C TYR A 336 -2.21 -28.82 4.85
N MET A 337 -3.30 -28.11 4.54
CA MET A 337 -3.26 -26.79 3.91
C MET A 337 -2.93 -25.73 4.96
N PRO A 338 -2.00 -24.79 4.66
CA PRO A 338 -1.60 -23.74 5.58
C PRO A 338 -2.56 -22.55 5.58
N LEU A 339 -3.77 -22.72 5.04
CA LEU A 339 -4.80 -21.70 4.87
C LEU A 339 -6.14 -22.24 5.37
N ASN A 340 -7.04 -21.37 5.79
CA ASN A 340 -8.43 -21.75 6.05
C ASN A 340 -9.18 -21.78 4.72
N LEU A 341 -9.74 -22.94 4.37
CA LEU A 341 -10.43 -23.23 3.10
C LEU A 341 -11.76 -23.98 3.32
N GLU A 342 -12.17 -24.14 4.58
CA GLU A 342 -13.14 -25.14 5.01
C GLU A 342 -14.59 -24.79 4.69
N THR A 343 -14.90 -23.52 4.49
CA THR A 343 -16.25 -23.04 4.17
C THR A 343 -16.29 -22.42 2.78
N LEU A 344 -17.49 -22.29 2.20
CA LEU A 344 -17.65 -21.64 0.89
C LEU A 344 -17.10 -20.20 0.91
N HIS A 345 -17.34 -19.47 1.98
CA HIS A 345 -16.76 -18.13 2.15
C HIS A 345 -15.23 -18.17 2.15
N ASP A 346 -14.60 -19.07 2.90
CA ASP A 346 -13.14 -19.18 2.95
C ASP A 346 -12.55 -19.57 1.59
N TRP A 347 -13.20 -20.50 0.89
CA TRP A 347 -12.81 -20.90 -0.46
C TRP A 347 -12.90 -19.75 -1.45
N LEU A 348 -14.04 -19.03 -1.49
CA LEU A 348 -14.20 -17.86 -2.37
C LEU A 348 -13.19 -16.76 -2.03
N PHE A 349 -12.95 -16.52 -0.74
CA PHE A 349 -11.94 -15.56 -0.30
C PHE A 349 -10.54 -15.97 -0.74
N PHE A 350 -10.19 -17.25 -0.66
CA PHE A 350 -8.93 -17.77 -1.18
C PHE A 350 -8.81 -17.58 -2.70
N VAL A 351 -9.85 -17.95 -3.45
CA VAL A 351 -9.84 -17.79 -4.91
C VAL A 351 -9.72 -16.32 -5.31
N GLU A 352 -10.45 -15.41 -4.67
CA GLU A 352 -10.39 -13.99 -4.99
C GLU A 352 -9.09 -13.33 -4.49
N LYS A 353 -8.72 -13.51 -3.21
CA LYS A 353 -7.60 -12.80 -2.60
C LYS A 353 -6.24 -13.35 -3.03
N ILE A 354 -6.10 -14.67 -2.99
CA ILE A 354 -4.81 -15.34 -3.15
C ILE A 354 -4.60 -15.73 -4.60
N MET A 355 -5.61 -16.29 -5.26
CA MET A 355 -5.43 -16.79 -6.63
C MET A 355 -5.65 -15.70 -7.69
N ARG A 356 -6.75 -14.96 -7.67
CA ARG A 356 -7.10 -14.05 -8.78
C ARG A 356 -6.46 -12.67 -8.66
N ARG A 357 -6.41 -12.06 -7.47
CA ARG A 357 -5.86 -10.69 -7.29
C ARG A 357 -4.34 -10.61 -7.37
N ASP A 358 -3.65 -11.75 -7.27
CA ASP A 358 -2.21 -11.85 -7.49
C ASP A 358 -1.98 -12.34 -8.92
N GLU A 359 -1.41 -11.50 -9.78
CA GLU A 359 -1.23 -11.80 -11.20
C GLU A 359 -0.27 -12.96 -11.48
N GLY A 360 0.54 -13.34 -10.50
CA GLY A 360 1.40 -14.53 -10.58
C GLY A 360 0.67 -15.84 -10.28
N ASN A 361 -0.63 -15.82 -9.99
CA ASN A 361 -1.38 -16.99 -9.57
C ASN A 361 -2.56 -17.28 -10.52
N ILE A 362 -2.85 -18.57 -10.73
CA ILE A 362 -4.04 -19.01 -11.47
C ILE A 362 -4.56 -20.33 -10.90
N LEU A 363 -5.89 -20.49 -10.91
CA LEU A 363 -6.56 -21.70 -10.48
C LEU A 363 -7.39 -22.31 -11.61
N PHE A 364 -7.31 -23.62 -11.77
CA PHE A 364 -8.08 -24.41 -12.71
C PHE A 364 -9.04 -25.35 -11.96
N ALA A 365 -10.24 -25.50 -12.49
CA ALA A 365 -11.14 -26.59 -12.15
C ALA A 365 -10.73 -27.84 -12.94
N VAL A 366 -10.59 -28.97 -12.25
CA VAL A 366 -10.17 -30.24 -12.84
C VAL A 366 -11.39 -31.10 -13.06
N PHE A 367 -11.58 -31.63 -14.27
CA PHE A 367 -12.67 -32.54 -14.62
C PHE A 367 -12.10 -33.89 -15.03
N ASP A 368 -12.58 -34.96 -14.39
CA ASP A 368 -12.39 -36.34 -14.84
C ASP A 368 -13.31 -36.58 -16.04
N THR A 369 -12.71 -36.96 -17.17
CA THR A 369 -13.40 -37.24 -18.43
C THR A 369 -13.21 -38.70 -18.86
N SER A 370 -12.84 -39.58 -17.93
CA SER A 370 -12.65 -41.01 -18.20
C SER A 370 -13.95 -41.79 -18.43
N GLY A 371 -15.11 -41.20 -18.09
CA GLY A 371 -16.42 -41.86 -18.17
C GLY A 371 -16.69 -42.88 -17.06
N LEU A 372 -15.79 -43.04 -16.08
CA LEU A 372 -15.92 -44.03 -15.00
C LEU A 372 -16.97 -43.68 -13.93
N ARG A 373 -17.52 -42.46 -13.96
CA ARG A 373 -18.46 -41.94 -12.95
C ARG A 373 -19.65 -41.21 -13.59
N PRO A 374 -20.50 -41.91 -14.37
CA PRO A 374 -21.58 -41.30 -15.13
C PRO A 374 -22.57 -40.52 -14.24
N GLU A 375 -22.78 -40.96 -12.99
CA GLU A 375 -23.63 -40.27 -12.02
C GLU A 375 -23.11 -38.88 -11.63
N LEU A 376 -21.78 -38.71 -11.53
CA LEU A 376 -21.19 -37.41 -11.23
C LEU A 376 -21.12 -36.52 -12.48
N VAL A 377 -20.97 -37.12 -13.66
CA VAL A 377 -21.03 -36.40 -14.94
C VAL A 377 -22.40 -35.77 -15.13
N GLU A 378 -23.49 -36.53 -14.91
CA GLU A 378 -24.85 -36.01 -15.03
C GLU A 378 -25.11 -34.87 -14.02
N GLN A 379 -24.58 -35.02 -12.81
CA GLN A 379 -24.67 -34.00 -11.79
C GLN A 379 -23.97 -32.69 -12.20
N ASP A 380 -22.86 -32.75 -12.95
CA ASP A 380 -21.98 -31.61 -13.26
C ASP A 380 -22.15 -31.04 -14.68
N LYS A 381 -23.19 -31.45 -15.40
CA LYS A 381 -23.44 -31.05 -16.80
C LYS A 381 -23.53 -29.53 -17.02
N ASP A 382 -23.84 -28.77 -15.98
CA ASP A 382 -23.95 -27.31 -16.00
C ASP A 382 -22.61 -26.57 -15.77
N LEU A 383 -21.52 -27.30 -15.49
CA LEU A 383 -20.22 -26.70 -15.16
C LEU A 383 -19.33 -26.35 -16.37
N GLY A 384 -19.81 -26.63 -17.59
CA GLY A 384 -19.16 -26.19 -18.83
C GLY A 384 -18.12 -27.15 -19.41
N VAL A 385 -18.02 -28.39 -18.91
CA VAL A 385 -17.17 -29.45 -19.49
C VAL A 385 -18.03 -30.67 -19.84
N PRO A 386 -18.47 -30.81 -21.10
CA PRO A 386 -19.29 -31.94 -21.53
C PRO A 386 -18.62 -33.29 -21.23
N GLY A 387 -19.37 -34.21 -20.60
CA GLY A 387 -18.88 -35.53 -20.24
C GLY A 387 -17.87 -35.54 -19.07
N GLY A 388 -17.66 -34.40 -18.40
CA GLY A 388 -16.70 -34.27 -17.30
C GLY A 388 -17.38 -34.22 -15.93
N ALA A 389 -16.76 -34.86 -14.93
CA ALA A 389 -17.13 -34.71 -13.52
C ALA A 389 -16.04 -33.91 -12.79
N LEU A 390 -16.41 -32.86 -12.04
CA LEU A 390 -15.49 -31.97 -11.31
C LEU A 390 -14.68 -32.77 -10.25
N ALA A 391 -13.43 -33.07 -10.56
CA ALA A 391 -12.58 -33.94 -9.78
C ALA A 391 -11.72 -33.21 -8.75
N GLY A 392 -11.54 -31.90 -8.89
CA GLY A 392 -10.60 -31.15 -8.07
C GLY A 392 -10.37 -29.72 -8.51
N ALA A 393 -9.32 -29.13 -7.94
CA ALA A 393 -8.77 -27.86 -8.34
C ALA A 393 -7.23 -27.93 -8.29
N ILE A 394 -6.58 -27.38 -9.31
CA ILE A 394 -5.12 -27.28 -9.39
C ILE A 394 -4.73 -25.87 -9.80
N GLY A 395 -3.63 -25.33 -9.27
CA GLY A 395 -3.16 -24.01 -9.62
C GLY A 395 -1.68 -23.94 -9.97
N LEU A 396 -1.32 -22.81 -10.56
CA LEU A 396 0.04 -22.29 -10.56
C LEU A 396 0.09 -21.08 -9.63
N ALA A 397 1.17 -20.95 -8.87
CA ALA A 397 1.41 -19.84 -7.99
C ALA A 397 2.83 -19.28 -8.18
N TYR A 398 3.00 -17.99 -7.88
CA TYR A 398 4.26 -17.26 -7.99
C TYR A 398 4.89 -17.40 -9.39
N THR A 399 4.06 -17.40 -10.43
CA THR A 399 4.51 -17.39 -11.81
C THR A 399 5.24 -16.08 -12.07
N ASP A 400 6.51 -16.20 -12.44
CA ASP A 400 7.39 -15.09 -12.74
C ASP A 400 7.88 -15.24 -14.19
N PRO A 401 7.32 -14.47 -15.14
CA PRO A 401 7.72 -14.55 -16.55
C PRO A 401 9.13 -14.02 -16.80
N HIS A 402 9.68 -13.19 -15.91
CA HIS A 402 11.06 -12.72 -16.04
C HIS A 402 12.06 -13.82 -15.70
N ASN A 403 11.80 -14.56 -14.61
CA ASN A 403 12.67 -15.66 -14.18
C ASN A 403 12.30 -17.02 -14.78
N LEU A 404 11.18 -17.10 -15.52
CA LEU A 404 10.64 -18.32 -16.12
C LEU A 404 10.42 -19.41 -15.08
N THR A 405 9.79 -19.05 -13.95
CA THR A 405 9.54 -19.98 -12.84
C THR A 405 8.09 -19.95 -12.39
N SER A 406 7.61 -21.08 -11.87
CA SER A 406 6.31 -21.14 -11.19
C SER A 406 6.32 -22.24 -10.11
N GLU A 407 5.28 -22.30 -9.29
CA GLU A 407 5.00 -23.40 -8.36
C GLU A 407 3.65 -24.04 -8.70
N ILE A 408 3.54 -25.37 -8.68
CA ILE A 408 2.23 -26.03 -8.72
C ILE A 408 1.61 -25.96 -7.32
N GLY A 409 0.50 -25.24 -7.21
CA GLY A 409 -0.23 -25.06 -5.97
C GLY A 409 -1.47 -24.19 -6.16
N PRO A 410 -2.58 -24.49 -5.47
CA PRO A 410 -2.82 -25.69 -4.68
C PRO A 410 -3.02 -26.92 -5.57
N VAL A 411 -2.88 -28.14 -5.01
CA VAL A 411 -3.25 -29.40 -5.69
C VAL A 411 -4.29 -30.12 -4.84
N ILE A 412 -5.55 -30.11 -5.28
CA ILE A 412 -6.67 -30.59 -4.49
C ILE A 412 -7.51 -31.58 -5.30
N VAL A 413 -7.42 -32.85 -4.93
CA VAL A 413 -8.28 -33.91 -5.47
C VAL A 413 -9.42 -34.21 -4.49
N LEU A 414 -10.65 -34.09 -4.99
CA LEU A 414 -11.87 -34.33 -4.22
C LEU A 414 -11.99 -35.80 -3.79
N PRO A 415 -12.66 -36.10 -2.65
CA PRO A 415 -12.61 -37.41 -2.02
C PRO A 415 -12.94 -38.58 -2.96
N GLN A 416 -13.93 -38.40 -3.83
CA GLN A 416 -14.44 -39.39 -4.78
C GLN A 416 -13.40 -39.76 -5.85
N PHE A 417 -12.39 -38.91 -6.07
CA PHE A 417 -11.38 -39.01 -7.12
C PHE A 417 -9.98 -39.38 -6.60
N ARG A 418 -9.80 -39.50 -5.28
CA ARG A 418 -8.52 -39.89 -4.68
C ARG A 418 -8.15 -41.32 -5.02
N ARG A 419 -6.85 -41.59 -5.09
CA ARG A 419 -6.29 -42.91 -5.47
C ARG A 419 -6.76 -43.40 -6.85
N THR A 420 -7.04 -42.46 -7.75
CA THR A 420 -7.33 -42.74 -9.16
C THR A 420 -6.28 -42.08 -10.05
N HIS A 421 -6.55 -41.99 -11.35
CA HIS A 421 -5.65 -41.38 -12.34
C HIS A 421 -5.57 -39.84 -12.19
N VAL A 422 -6.60 -39.19 -11.63
CA VAL A 422 -6.77 -37.72 -11.64
C VAL A 422 -5.51 -36.97 -11.22
N SER A 423 -4.90 -37.33 -10.09
CA SER A 423 -3.76 -36.57 -9.56
C SER A 423 -2.51 -36.63 -10.44
N SER A 424 -2.29 -37.74 -11.16
CA SER A 424 -1.15 -37.84 -12.08
C SER A 424 -1.45 -37.07 -13.36
N HIS A 425 -2.70 -37.10 -13.82
CA HIS A 425 -3.13 -36.44 -15.04
C HIS A 425 -3.25 -34.91 -14.91
N GLU A 426 -3.76 -34.38 -13.80
CA GLU A 426 -3.85 -32.91 -13.57
C GLU A 426 -2.45 -32.28 -13.45
N VAL A 427 -1.54 -32.94 -12.73
CA VAL A 427 -0.15 -32.48 -12.60
C VAL A 427 0.57 -32.64 -13.94
N GLY A 428 0.32 -33.73 -14.66
CA GLY A 428 0.88 -33.94 -16.00
C GLY A 428 0.47 -32.87 -17.01
N ALA A 429 -0.79 -32.44 -16.99
CA ALA A 429 -1.27 -31.35 -17.84
C ALA A 429 -0.51 -30.04 -17.55
N ILE A 430 -0.34 -29.70 -16.27
CA ILE A 430 0.40 -28.49 -15.86
C ILE A 430 1.88 -28.58 -16.20
N LEU A 431 2.53 -29.74 -16.00
CA LEU A 431 3.95 -29.91 -16.34
C LEU A 431 4.20 -29.80 -17.84
N ARG A 432 3.35 -30.42 -18.66
CA ARG A 432 3.43 -30.27 -20.13
C ARG A 432 3.23 -28.81 -20.51
N TRP A 433 2.15 -28.19 -20.05
CA TRP A 433 1.91 -26.79 -20.38
C TRP A 433 3.03 -25.88 -19.89
N GLY A 434 3.58 -26.10 -18.70
CA GLY A 434 4.59 -25.21 -18.16
C GLY A 434 5.99 -25.37 -18.74
N LEU A 435 6.43 -26.59 -19.08
CA LEU A 435 7.82 -26.88 -19.48
C LEU A 435 8.00 -27.14 -20.98
N GLU A 436 6.91 -27.37 -21.73
CA GLU A 436 7.01 -27.53 -23.18
C GLU A 436 7.44 -26.24 -23.87
N ARG A 437 8.00 -26.40 -25.08
CA ARG A 437 8.37 -25.28 -25.93
C ARG A 437 7.15 -24.63 -26.56
N SER A 438 7.19 -23.31 -26.72
CA SER A 438 6.15 -22.48 -27.32
C SER A 438 6.15 -22.58 -28.85
N SER A 439 7.25 -23.03 -29.45
CA SER A 439 7.47 -23.11 -30.91
C SER A 439 6.61 -24.15 -31.66
N VAL A 440 5.45 -24.52 -31.12
CA VAL A 440 4.53 -25.49 -31.71
C VAL A 440 3.38 -24.80 -32.47
N SER A 441 3.13 -23.49 -32.23
CA SER A 441 2.15 -22.66 -32.96
C SER A 441 2.49 -21.16 -32.90
N ASP A 442 1.89 -20.36 -33.79
CA ASP A 442 1.91 -18.89 -33.75
C ASP A 442 0.86 -18.30 -32.77
N ASP A 443 -0.09 -19.12 -32.30
CA ASP A 443 -1.04 -18.72 -31.26
C ASP A 443 -0.37 -18.86 -29.88
N PRO A 444 -0.27 -17.79 -29.07
CA PRO A 444 0.39 -17.84 -27.76
C PRO A 444 -0.33 -18.72 -26.72
N THR A 445 -1.55 -19.19 -27.04
CA THR A 445 -2.30 -20.17 -26.25
C THR A 445 -2.09 -21.61 -26.74
N GLU A 446 -1.44 -21.80 -27.88
CA GLU A 446 -1.13 -23.09 -28.49
C GLU A 446 0.36 -23.42 -28.34
N GLY A 447 0.78 -23.77 -27.12
CA GLY A 447 2.18 -24.12 -26.84
C GLY A 447 2.43 -24.29 -25.35
N GLY A 448 3.67 -24.61 -24.98
CA GLY A 448 4.09 -24.55 -23.58
C GLY A 448 4.62 -23.16 -23.19
N LEU A 449 4.67 -22.90 -21.89
CA LEU A 449 5.13 -21.64 -21.29
C LEU A 449 6.66 -21.50 -21.25
N GLU A 450 7.41 -22.52 -21.65
CA GLU A 450 8.89 -22.51 -21.63
C GLU A 450 9.51 -22.13 -20.27
N LEU A 451 8.82 -22.49 -19.18
CA LEU A 451 9.35 -22.25 -17.84
C LEU A 451 10.62 -23.07 -17.66
N ARG A 452 11.63 -22.45 -17.06
CA ARG A 452 12.86 -23.12 -16.65
C ARG A 452 12.66 -24.01 -15.44
N ARG A 453 11.64 -23.73 -14.63
CA ARG A 453 11.45 -24.35 -13.33
C ARG A 453 10.00 -24.35 -12.89
N ILE A 454 9.54 -25.52 -12.46
CA ILE A 454 8.27 -25.67 -11.75
C ILE A 454 8.54 -26.30 -10.39
N ALA A 455 8.19 -25.58 -9.32
CA ALA A 455 8.32 -26.02 -7.94
C ALA A 455 7.08 -26.76 -7.44
N TRP A 456 7.26 -27.53 -6.38
CA TRP A 456 6.19 -28.15 -5.61
C TRP A 456 6.52 -28.08 -4.13
N GLN A 457 5.54 -27.72 -3.31
CA GLN A 457 5.71 -27.60 -1.87
C GLN A 457 4.66 -28.40 -1.10
N ALA A 458 5.11 -29.11 -0.07
CA ALA A 458 4.22 -29.82 0.85
C ALA A 458 4.80 -29.86 2.27
N GLY A 459 3.92 -29.95 3.27
CA GLY A 459 4.36 -30.23 4.64
C GLY A 459 5.00 -31.62 4.73
N PRO A 460 6.04 -31.83 5.56
CA PRO A 460 6.66 -33.15 5.77
C PRO A 460 5.63 -34.25 6.10
N GLU A 461 4.60 -33.89 6.87
CA GLU A 461 3.58 -34.83 7.37
C GLU A 461 2.58 -35.25 6.28
N ASN A 462 2.62 -34.61 5.10
CA ASN A 462 1.80 -34.97 3.95
C ASN A 462 2.56 -35.94 3.02
N ALA A 463 2.79 -37.16 3.51
CA ALA A 463 3.51 -38.19 2.77
C ALA A 463 2.91 -38.50 1.38
N ALA A 464 1.59 -38.37 1.23
CA ALA A 464 0.92 -38.58 -0.06
C ALA A 464 1.29 -37.52 -1.10
N SER A 465 1.33 -36.24 -0.71
CA SER A 465 1.73 -35.15 -1.60
C SER A 465 3.22 -35.23 -1.97
N ASN A 466 4.09 -35.47 -0.99
CA ASN A 466 5.53 -35.68 -1.22
C ASN A 466 5.80 -36.91 -2.10
N GLY A 467 5.06 -37.99 -1.89
CA GLY A 467 5.13 -39.19 -2.72
C GLY A 467 4.70 -38.94 -4.16
N LEU A 468 3.65 -38.12 -4.37
CA LEU A 468 3.21 -37.74 -5.70
C LEU A 468 4.25 -36.85 -6.41
N ALA A 469 4.80 -35.83 -5.74
CA ALA A 469 5.86 -34.99 -6.32
C ALA A 469 7.04 -35.85 -6.82
N LYS A 470 7.53 -36.76 -5.97
CA LYS A 470 8.60 -37.72 -6.34
C LYS A 470 8.19 -38.61 -7.51
N LYS A 471 6.96 -39.15 -7.51
CA LYS A 471 6.43 -39.99 -8.60
C LYS A 471 6.41 -39.24 -9.93
N MET A 472 6.06 -37.96 -9.91
CA MET A 472 5.95 -37.12 -11.10
C MET A 472 7.30 -36.56 -11.58
N GLY A 473 8.42 -37.01 -11.02
CA GLY A 473 9.76 -36.67 -11.49
C GLY A 473 10.41 -35.46 -10.80
N PHE A 474 9.73 -34.80 -9.86
CA PHE A 474 10.31 -33.69 -9.12
C PHE A 474 11.50 -34.17 -8.26
N LYS A 475 12.58 -33.39 -8.26
CA LYS A 475 13.78 -33.57 -7.44
C LYS A 475 13.61 -32.87 -6.10
N PHE A 476 14.11 -33.49 -5.04
CA PHE A 476 14.09 -32.91 -3.70
C PHE A 476 15.23 -31.91 -3.52
N GLU A 477 14.93 -30.72 -3.00
CA GLU A 477 15.92 -29.66 -2.83
C GLU A 477 16.20 -29.32 -1.36
N GLY A 478 15.25 -29.59 -0.46
CA GLY A 478 15.45 -29.35 0.96
C GLY A 478 14.17 -29.12 1.76
N ILE A 479 14.37 -28.72 3.03
CA ILE A 479 13.29 -28.42 3.98
C ILE A 479 13.42 -26.98 4.46
N GLY A 480 12.43 -26.15 4.13
CA GLY A 480 12.26 -24.84 4.74
C GLY A 480 11.64 -24.99 6.13
N LYS A 481 12.44 -24.85 7.18
CA LYS A 481 11.94 -24.88 8.56
C LYS A 481 11.07 -23.65 8.84
N TRP A 482 9.96 -23.82 9.55
CA TRP A 482 9.03 -22.75 9.93
C TRP A 482 8.55 -21.90 8.75
N ALA A 483 8.40 -22.51 7.57
CA ALA A 483 8.02 -21.80 6.34
C ALA A 483 6.60 -21.21 6.41
N TRP A 484 5.72 -21.78 7.23
CA TRP A 484 4.36 -21.28 7.40
C TRP A 484 3.99 -21.16 8.88
N VAL A 485 3.21 -20.11 9.17
CA VAL A 485 2.32 -20.08 10.33
C VAL A 485 0.99 -20.67 9.90
N ILE A 486 0.48 -21.63 10.67
CA ILE A 486 -0.77 -22.32 10.39
C ILE A 486 -1.90 -21.62 11.15
N PRO A 487 -2.99 -21.22 10.47
CA PRO A 487 -4.12 -20.57 11.12
C PRO A 487 -4.78 -21.52 12.12
N THR A 488 -5.38 -20.94 13.17
CA THR A 488 -6.21 -21.69 14.11
C THR A 488 -7.38 -22.31 13.34
N PRO A 489 -7.59 -23.64 13.41
CA PRO A 489 -8.71 -24.28 12.74
C PRO A 489 -10.04 -23.75 13.29
N LYS A 490 -11.02 -23.56 12.40
CA LYS A 490 -12.39 -23.29 12.81
C LYS A 490 -12.97 -24.49 13.58
N PRO A 491 -13.96 -24.28 14.49
CA PRO A 491 -14.59 -25.37 15.22
C PRO A 491 -15.06 -26.50 14.28
N GLY A 492 -14.72 -27.74 14.62
CA GLY A 492 -15.06 -28.92 13.82
C GLY A 492 -14.05 -29.30 12.74
N PHE A 493 -13.04 -28.47 12.46
CA PHE A 493 -12.00 -28.76 11.48
C PHE A 493 -10.64 -29.00 12.14
N LYS A 494 -9.73 -29.67 11.41
CA LYS A 494 -8.38 -29.98 11.91
C LYS A 494 -7.30 -29.37 11.03
N LYS A 495 -6.17 -29.04 11.66
CA LYS A 495 -4.92 -28.67 10.99
C LYS A 495 -3.76 -29.47 11.60
N ILE A 496 -2.80 -29.83 10.78
CA ILE A 496 -1.55 -30.49 11.19
C ILE A 496 -0.43 -29.48 11.10
N GLY A 497 0.35 -29.38 12.18
CA GLY A 497 1.49 -28.48 12.27
C GLY A 497 2.34 -28.77 13.49
N LYS A 498 3.48 -28.10 13.53
CA LYS A 498 4.47 -28.14 14.59
C LYS A 498 4.07 -27.20 15.73
N ARG A 499 4.29 -27.65 16.97
CA ARG A 499 4.04 -26.85 18.17
C ARG A 499 4.96 -25.63 18.21
N ALA A 500 4.39 -24.49 18.61
CA ALA A 500 5.10 -23.24 18.85
C ALA A 500 5.92 -23.26 20.14
N ARG A 501 6.80 -22.27 20.29
CA ARG A 501 7.52 -22.02 21.56
C ARG A 501 6.54 -21.64 22.68
N GLU A 502 6.98 -21.77 23.93
CA GLU A 502 6.21 -21.34 25.09
C GLU A 502 5.75 -19.87 24.93
N GLY A 503 4.47 -19.62 25.21
CA GLY A 503 3.85 -18.29 25.04
C GLY A 503 3.37 -17.94 23.63
N ASP A 504 3.67 -18.74 22.59
CA ASP A 504 3.07 -18.57 21.26
C ASP A 504 2.00 -19.63 21.02
N SER A 505 0.80 -19.20 20.59
CA SER A 505 -0.33 -20.10 20.32
C SER A 505 -0.41 -20.55 18.86
N ARG A 506 0.41 -19.99 17.96
CA ARG A 506 0.30 -20.21 16.52
C ARG A 506 1.18 -21.38 16.09
N MET A 507 0.55 -22.45 15.60
CA MET A 507 1.26 -23.61 15.06
C MET A 507 2.10 -23.20 13.84
N GLY A 508 3.24 -23.85 13.65
CA GLY A 508 4.07 -23.68 12.46
C GLY A 508 3.99 -24.88 11.53
N ARG A 509 4.58 -24.77 10.34
CA ARG A 509 4.80 -25.91 9.43
C ARG A 509 6.12 -25.75 8.70
N ASP A 510 6.96 -26.76 8.80
CA ASP A 510 8.13 -26.91 7.92
C ASP A 510 7.64 -27.26 6.50
N THR A 511 8.42 -27.05 5.45
CA THR A 511 7.97 -27.32 4.07
C THR A 511 9.05 -28.02 3.27
N MET A 512 8.74 -29.22 2.78
CA MET A 512 9.56 -29.93 1.81
C MET A 512 9.43 -29.23 0.46
N ARG A 513 10.57 -28.90 -0.14
CA ARG A 513 10.67 -28.22 -1.44
C ARG A 513 11.17 -29.20 -2.49
N TRP A 514 10.45 -29.22 -3.59
CA TRP A 514 10.75 -30.04 -4.76
C TRP A 514 10.70 -29.17 -6.01
N ALA A 515 11.41 -29.57 -7.06
CA ALA A 515 11.33 -28.90 -8.34
C ALA A 515 11.59 -29.87 -9.50
N VAL A 516 11.06 -29.53 -10.66
CA VAL A 516 11.50 -30.06 -11.94
C VAL A 516 11.93 -28.87 -12.79
N CYS A 517 13.12 -28.96 -13.38
CA CYS A 517 13.65 -27.94 -14.27
C CYS A 517 13.50 -28.38 -15.73
N TRP A 518 13.68 -27.44 -16.67
CA TRP A 518 13.55 -27.72 -18.10
C TRP A 518 14.56 -28.79 -18.58
N ASP A 519 15.73 -28.85 -17.97
CA ASP A 519 16.77 -29.84 -18.25
C ASP A 519 16.40 -31.23 -17.69
N ASP A 520 15.82 -31.32 -16.49
CA ASP A 520 15.22 -32.58 -16.00
C ASP A 520 14.09 -33.07 -16.93
N TRP A 521 13.32 -32.12 -17.48
CA TRP A 521 12.20 -32.40 -18.37
C TRP A 521 12.64 -32.97 -19.71
N GLU A 522 13.64 -32.35 -20.34
CA GLU A 522 14.23 -32.81 -21.59
C GLU A 522 15.07 -34.09 -21.39
N ASP A 523 15.73 -34.24 -20.24
CA ASP A 523 16.50 -35.44 -19.86
C ASP A 523 15.59 -36.57 -19.30
N GLY A 524 14.54 -36.89 -20.05
CA GLY A 524 13.67 -38.04 -19.77
C GLY A 524 12.50 -37.80 -18.83
N GLY A 525 12.37 -36.63 -18.19
CA GLY A 525 11.20 -36.26 -17.40
C GLY A 525 9.90 -36.29 -18.20
N ARG A 526 9.93 -35.80 -19.45
CA ARG A 526 8.82 -35.90 -20.40
C ARG A 526 8.38 -37.35 -20.65
N LYS A 527 9.35 -38.23 -20.95
CA LYS A 527 9.10 -39.65 -21.20
C LYS A 527 8.52 -40.36 -19.98
N LEU A 528 9.05 -40.08 -18.79
CA LEU A 528 8.50 -40.57 -17.53
C LEU A 528 7.03 -40.17 -17.39
N LEU A 529 6.69 -38.92 -17.69
CA LEU A 529 5.32 -38.48 -17.64
C LEU A 529 4.43 -39.25 -18.63
N ASP A 530 4.85 -39.40 -19.88
CA ASP A 530 4.08 -40.12 -20.90
C ASP A 530 3.79 -41.56 -20.48
N GLU A 531 4.78 -42.26 -19.92
CA GLU A 531 4.61 -43.60 -19.37
C GLU A 531 3.62 -43.64 -18.19
N LEU A 532 3.64 -42.62 -17.32
CA LEU A 532 2.70 -42.51 -16.20
C LEU A 532 1.26 -42.24 -16.66
N LEU A 533 1.07 -41.41 -17.69
CA LEU A 533 -0.25 -41.03 -18.21
C LEU A 533 -0.87 -42.09 -19.14
N SER A 534 -0.05 -43.02 -19.63
CA SER A 534 -0.52 -44.17 -20.41
C SER A 534 -1.23 -45.24 -19.56
N LYS A 535 -1.02 -45.22 -18.24
CA LYS A 535 -1.64 -46.13 -17.26
C LYS A 535 -2.98 -45.58 -16.79
#